data_AF-F8NNN9-F1
#
_entry.id   AF-F8NNN9-F1
#
_cell.length_a   1.000
_cell.length_b   1.000
_cell.length_c   1.000
_cell.angle_alpha   90.00
_cell.angle_beta   90.00
_cell.angle_gamma   90.00
#
_symmetry.space_group_name_H-M   'P 1'
#
loop_
_entity.id
_entity.type
_entity.pdbx_description
1 polymer ?
#
loop_
_entity_poly.entity_id
_entity_poly.type
_entity_poly.pdbx_seq_one_letter_code
_entity_poly.pdbx_strand_id
1 'polypeptide(L)'
;MTLCMSCEMSFKQSTGYQAIFMHCNAHLKIVSSDLMCRRTHGRTIGILANLDYATLDTTLDPTSQSCMVPTPFTVLDLSVGGFLYRQDLESLFYAFLWTVCRYHDGREIPNPPLQAWLSVSDAQLRAIKYNFLC
;
A
#
# COMPACT_ATOMS: atom_id res chain seq x y z
N MET A 1 1.65 -14.43 26.14
CA MET A 1 0.33 -14.07 25.56
C MET A 1 0.60 -13.56 24.15
N THR A 2 0.48 -14.45 23.16
CA THR A 2 0.81 -14.19 21.75
C THR A 2 -0.46 -13.75 21.05
N LEU A 3 -0.47 -12.55 20.46
CA LEU A 3 -1.67 -11.97 19.85
C LEU A 3 -1.64 -12.25 18.34
N CYS A 4 -2.59 -13.08 17.92
CA CYS A 4 -2.85 -13.38 16.53
C CYS A 4 -3.32 -12.11 15.80
N MET A 5 -2.49 -11.61 14.87
CA MET A 5 -2.94 -10.65 13.86
C MET A 5 -3.58 -11.47 12.75
N SER A 6 -4.83 -11.89 12.95
CA SER A 6 -5.71 -12.18 11.84
C SER A 6 -5.88 -10.86 11.06
N CYS A 7 -5.12 -10.70 9.98
CA CYS A 7 -5.23 -9.57 9.08
C CYS A 7 -6.51 -9.77 8.25
N GLU A 8 -7.66 -9.68 8.92
CA GLU A 8 -8.90 -9.38 8.21
C GLU A 8 -8.69 -7.99 7.60
N MET A 9 -8.70 -7.90 6.27
CA MET A 9 -9.04 -6.64 5.62
C MET A 9 -10.38 -6.22 6.19
N SER A 10 -10.37 -5.40 7.23
CA SER A 10 -11.62 -4.85 7.71
C SER A 10 -12.07 -3.92 6.58
N PHE A 11 -13.31 -4.13 6.11
CA PHE A 11 -14.03 -3.27 5.16
C PHE A 11 -13.79 -1.76 5.38
N LYS A 12 -13.41 -1.37 6.59
CA LYS A 12 -13.08 0.00 7.01
C LYS A 12 -11.80 0.57 6.42
N GLN A 13 -10.79 -0.23 6.04
CA GLN A 13 -9.60 0.29 5.35
C GLN A 13 -9.96 0.71 3.92
N SER A 14 -10.77 -0.09 3.21
CA SER A 14 -11.35 0.31 1.93
C SER A 14 -12.30 1.50 2.06
N THR A 15 -13.12 1.58 3.13
CA THR A 15 -13.99 2.76 3.37
C THR A 15 -13.19 4.01 3.72
N GLY A 16 -12.09 3.88 4.47
CA GLY A 16 -11.19 4.98 4.79
C GLY A 16 -10.48 5.52 3.55
N TYR A 17 -10.01 4.62 2.68
CA TYR A 17 -9.48 5.02 1.38
C TYR A 17 -10.55 5.67 0.49
N GLN A 18 -11.77 5.13 0.48
CA GLN A 18 -12.90 5.75 -0.23
C GLN A 18 -13.20 7.17 0.28
N ALA A 19 -13.11 7.41 1.59
CA ALA A 19 -13.27 8.75 2.15
C ALA A 19 -12.15 9.70 1.69
N ILE A 20 -10.91 9.21 1.59
CA ILE A 20 -9.80 9.98 1.02
C ILE A 20 -10.11 10.31 -0.44
N PHE A 21 -10.46 9.34 -1.28
CA PHE A 21 -10.82 9.60 -2.68
C PHE A 21 -11.98 10.60 -2.84
N MET A 22 -12.96 10.58 -1.94
CA MET A 22 -14.10 11.50 -1.98
C MET A 22 -13.74 12.94 -1.55
N HIS A 23 -12.62 13.13 -0.85
CA HIS A 23 -12.20 14.42 -0.28
C HIS A 23 -10.82 14.91 -0.75
N CYS A 24 -10.06 14.05 -1.42
CA CYS A 24 -8.72 14.23 -1.96
C CYS A 24 -8.64 13.40 -3.25
N ASN A 25 -7.88 13.84 -4.26
CA ASN A 25 -7.80 13.09 -5.51
C ASN A 25 -6.94 11.84 -5.37
N ALA A 26 -5.84 11.91 -4.61
CA ALA A 26 -4.96 10.78 -4.31
C ALA A 26 -4.02 11.07 -3.14
N HIS A 27 -3.45 10.00 -2.56
CA HIS A 27 -2.44 9.99 -1.50
C HIS A 27 -1.01 9.95 -2.06
N LEU A 28 -0.81 9.24 -3.16
CA LEU A 28 0.39 9.14 -4.01
C LEU A 28 1.64 8.53 -3.36
N LYS A 29 1.59 8.19 -2.07
CA LYS A 29 2.72 7.64 -1.32
C LYS A 29 2.27 6.67 -0.23
N ILE A 30 1.60 5.60 -0.63
CA ILE A 30 1.17 4.55 0.31
C ILE A 30 2.27 3.49 0.41
N VAL A 31 2.75 3.26 1.63
CA VAL A 31 3.73 2.23 1.98
C VAL A 31 3.25 1.40 3.19
N SER A 32 3.92 0.28 3.49
CA SER A 32 3.49 -0.61 4.59
C SER A 32 3.45 0.07 5.96
N SER A 33 4.29 1.08 6.23
CA SER A 33 4.27 1.81 7.50
C SER A 33 3.05 2.71 7.67
N ASP A 34 2.34 3.03 6.58
CA ASP A 34 1.12 3.83 6.65
C ASP A 34 -0.08 2.99 7.08
N LEU A 35 0.04 1.66 7.02
CA LEU A 35 -0.97 0.71 7.49
C LEU A 35 -0.81 0.50 8.99
N MET A 36 -1.57 1.28 9.77
CA MET A 36 -1.58 1.20 11.22
C MET A 36 -2.84 0.51 11.71
N CYS A 37 -2.82 0.07 12.98
CA CYS A 37 -4.03 -0.40 13.64
C CYS A 37 -4.12 0.19 15.04
N ARG A 38 -5.36 0.49 15.46
CA ARG A 38 -5.67 0.92 16.82
C ARG A 38 -6.64 -0.08 17.43
N ARG A 39 -6.30 -0.56 18.63
CA ARG A 39 -7.18 -1.40 19.43
C ARG A 39 -7.87 -0.57 20.51
N THR A 40 -9.20 -0.58 20.49
CA THR A 40 -10.04 0.16 21.44
C THR A 40 -11.26 -0.70 21.81
N HIS A 41 -11.49 -0.94 23.11
CA HIS A 41 -12.62 -1.75 23.61
C HIS A 41 -12.77 -3.13 22.93
N GLY A 42 -11.68 -3.88 22.79
CA GLY A 42 -11.68 -5.20 22.15
C GLY A 42 -11.88 -5.18 20.62
N ARG A 43 -12.05 -3.99 20.00
CA ARG A 43 -12.14 -3.84 18.55
C ARG A 43 -10.80 -3.37 17.98
N THR A 44 -10.38 -3.96 16.87
CA THR A 44 -9.24 -3.50 16.07
C THR A 44 -9.77 -2.67 14.91
N ILE A 45 -9.20 -1.49 14.69
CA ILE A 45 -9.55 -0.57 13.60
C ILE A 45 -8.27 -0.31 12.80
N GLY A 46 -8.30 -0.57 11.50
CA GLY A 46 -7.23 -0.19 10.59
C GLY A 46 -7.24 1.32 10.33
N ILE A 47 -6.06 1.92 10.28
CA ILE A 47 -5.82 3.35 10.03
C ILE A 47 -4.85 3.45 8.86
N LEU A 48 -5.16 4.31 7.89
CA LEU A 48 -4.20 4.74 6.88
C LEU A 48 -3.64 6.09 7.35
N ALA A 49 -2.34 6.14 7.65
CA ALA A 49 -1.64 7.32 8.13
C ALA A 49 -1.08 8.17 6.98
N ASN A 50 -0.39 9.27 7.31
CA ASN A 50 0.36 10.10 6.36
C ASN A 50 -0.49 10.75 5.24
N LEU A 51 -1.71 11.17 5.59
CA LEU A 51 -2.63 11.85 4.68
C LEU A 51 -2.18 13.27 4.28
N ASP A 52 -1.14 13.81 4.90
CA ASP A 52 -0.51 15.08 4.55
C ASP A 52 0.19 15.05 3.18
N TYR A 53 0.44 13.85 2.63
CA TYR A 53 0.88 13.68 1.23
C TYR A 53 -0.27 13.72 0.22
N ALA A 54 -1.53 13.67 0.68
CA ALA A 54 -2.67 13.68 -0.22
C ALA A 54 -2.84 15.04 -0.91
N THR A 55 -3.32 15.00 -2.16
CA THR A 55 -3.42 16.16 -3.03
C THR A 55 -4.77 16.28 -3.70
N LEU A 56 -5.18 17.52 -3.96
CA LEU A 56 -6.32 17.89 -4.80
C LEU A 56 -5.91 18.27 -6.22
N ASP A 57 -4.61 18.23 -6.52
CA ASP A 57 -4.12 18.58 -7.84
C ASP A 57 -4.30 17.42 -8.81
N THR A 58 -5.15 17.62 -9.83
CA THR A 58 -5.39 16.64 -10.92
C THR A 58 -4.37 16.75 -12.05
N THR A 59 -3.52 17.78 -12.03
CA THR A 59 -2.55 18.07 -13.09
C THR A 59 -1.18 17.46 -12.83
N LEU A 60 -1.01 16.80 -11.68
CA LEU A 60 0.23 16.14 -11.30
C LEU A 60 0.58 15.05 -12.30
N ASP A 61 1.83 15.07 -12.74
CA ASP A 61 2.40 14.02 -13.58
C ASP A 61 2.49 12.72 -12.74
N PRO A 62 1.69 11.68 -13.09
CA PRO A 62 1.67 10.43 -12.34
C PRO A 62 3.03 9.73 -12.30
N THR A 63 3.88 9.95 -13.33
CA THR A 63 5.22 9.34 -13.38
C THR A 63 6.16 9.94 -12.33
N SER A 64 6.08 11.27 -12.10
CA SER A 64 6.91 11.97 -11.13
C SER A 64 6.63 11.56 -9.68
N GLN A 65 5.35 11.34 -9.37
CA GLN A 65 4.85 10.93 -8.06
C GLN A 65 5.21 9.48 -7.75
N SER A 66 5.05 8.57 -8.71
CA SER A 66 5.43 7.16 -8.49
C SER A 66 6.92 6.97 -8.26
N CYS A 67 7.79 7.82 -8.81
CA CYS A 67 9.22 7.78 -8.49
C CYS A 67 9.52 8.08 -7.01
N MET A 68 8.58 8.65 -6.26
CA MET A 68 8.71 8.90 -4.82
C MET A 68 8.26 7.71 -3.95
N VAL A 69 7.57 6.73 -4.54
CA VAL A 69 7.12 5.52 -3.83
C VAL A 69 8.26 4.50 -3.81
N PRO A 70 8.77 4.11 -2.63
CA PRO A 70 9.90 3.19 -2.55
C PRO A 70 9.49 1.77 -2.93
N THR A 71 10.43 1.04 -3.53
CA THR A 71 10.35 -0.42 -3.67
C THR A 71 10.11 -1.06 -2.30
N PRO A 72 9.14 -1.98 -2.16
CA PRO A 72 8.41 -2.69 -3.21
C PRO A 72 7.03 -2.12 -3.55
N PHE A 73 6.69 -0.90 -3.15
CA PHE A 73 5.33 -0.35 -3.27
C PHE A 73 5.07 0.40 -4.57
N THR A 74 6.12 0.68 -5.35
CA THR A 74 6.05 1.37 -6.65
C THR A 74 5.08 0.70 -7.62
N VAL A 75 4.24 1.48 -8.30
CA VAL A 75 3.17 0.97 -9.18
C VAL A 75 3.67 0.60 -10.56
N LEU A 76 2.94 -0.29 -11.25
CA LEU A 76 3.24 -0.71 -12.62
C LEU A 76 2.73 0.30 -13.66
N ASP A 77 1.49 0.76 -13.49
CA ASP A 77 0.83 1.60 -14.47
C ASP A 77 1.00 3.09 -14.13
N LEU A 78 1.91 3.73 -14.86
CA LEU A 78 2.17 5.17 -14.81
C LEU A 78 1.50 5.94 -15.93
N SER A 79 0.49 5.34 -16.59
CA SER A 79 -0.14 5.96 -17.76
C SER A 79 -0.51 7.42 -17.49
N VAL A 80 -0.02 8.30 -18.37
CA VAL A 80 -0.26 9.74 -18.33
C VAL A 80 -1.76 9.96 -18.56
N GLY A 81 -2.44 10.57 -17.59
CA GLY A 81 -3.91 10.70 -17.57
C GLY A 81 -4.65 9.53 -16.91
N GLY A 82 -3.92 8.55 -16.38
CA GLY A 82 -4.46 7.51 -15.51
C GLY A 82 -5.02 8.12 -14.22
N PHE A 83 -6.12 7.57 -13.73
CA PHE A 83 -6.72 8.07 -12.50
C PHE A 83 -5.77 7.84 -11.33
N LEU A 84 -5.32 8.92 -10.67
CA LEU A 84 -4.38 8.87 -9.53
C LEU A 84 -4.81 7.91 -8.42
N TYR A 85 -6.12 7.73 -8.22
CA TYR A 85 -6.66 6.75 -7.26
C TYR A 85 -6.26 5.30 -7.58
N ARG A 86 -6.04 4.94 -8.86
CA ARG A 86 -5.63 3.57 -9.23
C ARG A 86 -4.21 3.29 -8.75
N GLN A 87 -3.33 4.29 -8.80
CA GLN A 87 -1.96 4.17 -8.33
C GLN A 87 -1.92 3.98 -6.81
N ASP A 88 -2.74 4.73 -6.08
CA ASP A 88 -2.92 4.51 -4.65
C ASP A 88 -3.45 3.11 -4.33
N LEU A 89 -4.48 2.65 -5.05
CA LEU A 89 -5.04 1.31 -4.84
C LEU A 89 -4.00 0.21 -5.11
N GLU A 90 -3.18 0.38 -6.14
CA GLU A 90 -2.10 -0.55 -6.45
C GLU A 90 -1.00 -0.51 -5.38
N SER A 91 -0.59 0.68 -4.94
CA SER A 91 0.39 0.86 -3.85
C SER A 91 -0.13 0.28 -2.54
N LEU A 92 -1.40 0.51 -2.21
CA LEU A 92 -2.11 -0.03 -1.06
C LEU A 92 -2.17 -1.56 -1.11
N PHE A 93 -2.45 -2.13 -2.28
CA PHE A 93 -2.42 -3.57 -2.49
C PHE A 93 -1.02 -4.15 -2.20
N TYR A 94 0.05 -3.54 -2.72
CA TYR A 94 1.41 -4.01 -2.44
C TYR A 94 1.80 -3.82 -0.97
N ALA A 95 1.42 -2.70 -0.34
CA ALA A 95 1.66 -2.46 1.08
C ALA A 95 0.98 -3.51 1.97
N PHE A 96 -0.26 -3.89 1.62
CA PHE A 96 -0.99 -4.94 2.29
C PHE A 96 -0.34 -6.31 2.07
N LEU A 97 -0.09 -6.69 0.80
CA LEU A 97 0.54 -7.96 0.42
C LEU A 97 1.88 -8.15 1.14
N TRP A 98 2.71 -7.10 1.13
CA TRP A 98 3.98 -7.07 1.85
C TRP A 98 3.80 -7.35 3.35
N THR A 99 2.83 -6.69 3.98
CA THR A 99 2.56 -6.82 5.42
C THR A 99 2.07 -8.22 5.77
N VAL A 100 1.08 -8.76 5.04
CA VAL A 100 0.50 -10.08 5.34
C VAL A 100 1.47 -11.23 5.06
N CYS A 101 2.35 -11.08 4.08
CA CYS A 101 3.38 -12.07 3.81
C CYS A 101 4.53 -12.01 4.82
N ARG A 102 4.82 -10.84 5.40
CA ARG A 102 6.00 -10.63 6.25
C ARG A 102 5.79 -10.90 7.73
N TYR A 103 4.57 -10.74 8.23
CA TYR A 103 4.29 -10.84 9.66
C TYR A 103 3.29 -11.95 9.98
N HIS A 104 3.58 -12.72 11.03
CA HIS A 104 2.70 -13.71 11.62
C HIS A 104 2.63 -13.47 13.13
N ASP A 105 1.42 -13.43 13.71
CA ASP A 105 1.21 -13.15 15.13
C ASP A 105 1.93 -11.88 15.64
N GLY A 106 1.95 -10.84 14.82
CA GLY A 106 2.58 -9.55 15.13
C GLY A 106 4.11 -9.59 15.19
N ARG A 107 4.74 -10.66 14.68
CA ARG A 107 6.19 -10.79 14.57
C ARG A 107 6.58 -11.03 13.13
N GLU A 108 7.71 -10.46 12.73
CA GLU A 108 8.27 -10.76 11.42
C GLU A 108 8.68 -12.24 11.37
N ILE A 109 8.30 -12.93 10.29
CA ILE A 109 8.66 -14.34 10.12
C ILE A 109 10.09 -14.48 9.60
N PRO A 110 10.80 -15.58 9.91
CA PRO A 110 12.08 -15.88 9.29
C PRO A 110 11.92 -16.04 7.77
N ASN A 111 12.77 -15.36 7.00
CA ASN A 111 12.74 -15.35 5.53
C ASN A 111 11.37 -14.99 4.94
N PRO A 112 10.91 -13.74 5.11
CA PRO A 112 9.64 -13.29 4.56
C PRO A 112 9.52 -13.59 3.05
N PRO A 113 8.39 -14.16 2.60
CA PRO A 113 8.02 -14.12 1.20
C PRO A 113 8.10 -12.69 0.69
N LEU A 114 8.53 -12.53 -0.56
CA LEU A 114 8.75 -11.24 -1.22
C LEU A 114 10.01 -10.47 -0.76
N GLN A 115 10.77 -10.92 0.23
CA GLN A 115 12.01 -10.25 0.65
C GLN A 115 12.96 -9.93 -0.53
N ALA A 116 13.02 -10.83 -1.53
CA ALA A 116 13.82 -10.65 -2.73
C ALA A 116 13.40 -9.45 -3.60
N TRP A 117 12.17 -8.95 -3.47
CA TRP A 117 11.69 -7.77 -4.20
C TRP A 117 12.47 -6.50 -3.85
N LEU A 118 13.10 -6.45 -2.67
CA LEU A 118 13.96 -5.34 -2.26
C LEU A 118 15.34 -5.35 -2.94
N SER A 119 15.73 -6.47 -3.55
CA SER A 119 17.09 -6.71 -4.06
C SER A 119 17.14 -6.80 -5.58
N VAL A 120 16.02 -6.64 -6.26
CA VAL A 120 15.93 -6.62 -7.73
C VAL A 120 15.86 -5.19 -8.24
N SER A 121 16.23 -4.97 -9.49
CA SER A 121 16.04 -3.67 -10.16
C SER A 121 14.56 -3.38 -10.38
N ASP A 122 14.20 -2.11 -10.57
CA ASP A 122 12.81 -1.70 -10.84
C ASP A 122 12.22 -2.39 -12.08
N ALA A 123 13.03 -2.64 -13.11
CA ALA A 123 12.60 -3.36 -14.31
C ALA A 123 12.27 -4.82 -14.01
N GLN A 124 13.09 -5.48 -13.18
CA GLN A 124 12.83 -6.85 -12.72
C GLN A 124 11.62 -6.90 -11.80
N LEU A 125 11.48 -5.96 -10.88
CA LEU A 125 10.33 -5.85 -9.99
C LEU A 125 9.04 -5.66 -10.78
N ARG A 126 9.05 -4.80 -11.82
CA ARG A 126 7.92 -4.63 -12.72
C ARG A 126 7.54 -5.93 -13.41
N ALA A 127 8.51 -6.67 -13.95
CA ALA A 127 8.25 -7.97 -14.59
C ALA A 127 7.66 -9.00 -13.60
N ILE A 128 8.18 -9.06 -12.37
CA ILE A 128 7.67 -9.95 -11.31
C ILE A 128 6.22 -9.61 -10.98
N LYS A 129 5.92 -8.33 -10.75
CA LYS A 129 4.58 -7.85 -10.41
C LYS A 129 3.58 -8.06 -11.54
N TYR A 130 3.98 -7.85 -12.79
CA TYR A 130 3.14 -8.10 -13.96
C TYR A 130 2.70 -9.56 -14.03
N ASN A 131 3.64 -10.50 -13.85
CA ASN A 131 3.34 -11.95 -13.81
C ASN A 131 2.56 -12.40 -12.56
N PHE A 132 2.50 -11.57 -11.51
CA PHE A 132 1.73 -11.86 -10.31
C PHE A 132 0.26 -11.43 -10.46
N LEU A 133 0.00 -10.39 -11.25
CA LEU A 133 -1.33 -9.81 -11.44
C LEU A 133 -2.06 -10.32 -12.70
N CYS A 134 -1.33 -10.90 -13.66
CA CYS A 134 -1.83 -11.45 -14.93
C CYS A 134 -1.53 -12.95 -15.03
#